data_AF-A0A7R9AHX8-F1
#
_entry.id   AF-A0A7R9AHX8-F1
#
_cell.length_a   1.000
_cell.length_b   1.000
_cell.length_c   1.000
_cell.angle_alpha   90.00
_cell.angle_beta   90.00
_cell.angle_gamma   90.00
#
_symmetry.space_group_name_H-M   'P 1'
#
loop_
_entity.id
_entity.type
_entity.pdbx_description
1 polymer ?
#
loop_
_entity_poly.entity_id
_entity_poly.type
_entity_poly.pdbx_seq_one_letter_code
_entity_poly.pdbx_strand_id
1 'polypeptide(L)'
;MQFILSKYDPDLAAEVLEWIRAVTGENINVSGDPDNFFELLRNGTLLCRLANTMKPGTVKKINTSQMAFKCMENINEFLESARQMGVPSQELFQTVDLWEK
;
A
#
# COMPACT_ATOMS: atom_id res chain seq x y z
N MET A 1 8.98 4.14 19.76
CA MET A 1 8.55 3.20 18.71
C MET A 1 7.58 2.15 19.29
N GLN A 2 6.47 2.58 19.93
CA GLN A 2 5.60 1.67 20.71
C GLN A 2 4.10 1.84 20.42
N PHE A 3 3.71 2.83 19.62
CA PHE A 3 2.29 3.19 19.44
C PHE A 3 1.63 2.65 18.15
N ILE A 4 2.41 2.19 17.16
CA ILE A 4 1.87 1.69 15.88
C ILE A 4 1.58 0.17 15.95
N LEU A 5 2.41 -0.60 16.69
CA LEU A 5 2.22 -2.05 16.85
C LEU A 5 1.06 -2.42 17.79
N SER A 6 0.66 -1.52 18.70
CA SER A 6 -0.46 -1.79 19.62
C SER A 6 -1.84 -1.77 18.96
N LYS A 7 -1.92 -1.31 17.71
CA LYS A 7 -3.15 -1.29 16.90
C LYS A 7 -3.08 -2.19 15.66
N TYR A 8 -1.97 -2.91 15.45
CA TYR A 8 -1.87 -3.84 14.34
C TYR A 8 -2.73 -5.06 14.62
N ASP A 9 -3.64 -5.36 13.71
CA ASP A 9 -4.52 -6.51 13.77
C ASP A 9 -4.16 -7.46 12.61
N PRO A 10 -3.61 -8.66 12.90
CA PRO A 10 -3.18 -9.59 11.87
C PRO A 10 -4.36 -10.14 11.06
N ASP A 11 -5.55 -10.29 11.67
CA ASP A 11 -6.72 -10.79 10.95
C ASP A 11 -7.21 -9.74 9.95
N LEU A 12 -7.25 -8.46 10.37
CA LEU A 12 -7.56 -7.35 9.47
C LEU A 12 -6.51 -7.20 8.36
N ALA A 13 -5.22 -7.36 8.68
CA ALA A 13 -4.16 -7.29 7.68
C ALA A 13 -4.29 -8.41 6.63
N ALA A 14 -4.62 -9.63 7.05
CA ALA A 14 -4.90 -10.74 6.14
C ALA A 14 -6.11 -10.43 5.24
N GLU A 15 -7.21 -9.94 5.81
CA GLU A 15 -8.41 -9.55 5.05
C GLU A 15 -8.09 -8.47 4.00
N VAL A 16 -7.30 -7.46 4.36
CA VAL A 16 -6.84 -6.42 3.43
C VAL A 16 -6.01 -7.02 2.30
N LEU A 17 -5.07 -7.92 2.60
CA LEU A 17 -4.25 -8.56 1.56
C LEU A 17 -5.07 -9.48 0.65
N GLU A 18 -6.05 -10.19 1.20
CA GLU A 18 -7.00 -11.00 0.41
C GLU A 18 -7.83 -10.13 -0.54
N TRP A 19 -8.31 -8.99 -0.06
CA TRP A 19 -9.03 -8.03 -0.89
C TRP A 19 -8.14 -7.45 -1.98
N ILE A 20 -6.90 -7.05 -1.66
CA ILE A 20 -5.93 -6.57 -2.66
C ILE A 20 -5.70 -7.63 -3.73
N ARG A 21 -5.47 -8.90 -3.33
CA ARG A 21 -5.31 -10.02 -4.27
C ARG A 21 -6.55 -10.20 -5.15
N ALA A 22 -7.74 -10.18 -4.58
CA ALA A 22 -8.98 -10.38 -5.30
C ALA A 22 -9.25 -9.25 -6.32
N VAL A 23 -8.95 -8.00 -5.95
CA VAL A 23 -9.11 -6.84 -6.84
C VAL A 23 -8.05 -6.85 -7.93
N THR A 24 -6.78 -6.97 -7.57
CA THR A 24 -5.66 -6.84 -8.52
C THR A 24 -5.40 -8.08 -9.37
N GLY A 25 -5.82 -9.26 -8.91
CA GLY A 25 -5.46 -10.55 -9.50
C GLY A 25 -4.00 -10.97 -9.28
N GLU A 26 -3.23 -10.20 -8.50
CA GLU A 26 -1.82 -10.50 -8.22
C GLU A 26 -1.69 -11.69 -7.27
N ASN A 27 -0.79 -12.62 -7.57
CA ASN A 27 -0.54 -13.77 -6.70
C ASN A 27 0.42 -13.38 -5.57
N ILE A 28 -0.13 -12.89 -4.46
CA ILE A 28 0.60 -12.45 -3.27
C ILE A 28 0.34 -13.35 -2.06
N ASN A 29 1.26 -13.36 -1.10
CA ASN A 29 1.06 -13.99 0.20
C ASN A 29 0.09 -13.15 1.03
N VAL A 30 -1.03 -13.74 1.45
CA VAL A 30 -2.09 -13.06 2.22
C VAL A 30 -1.96 -13.24 3.74
N SER A 31 -0.82 -13.77 4.21
CA SER A 31 -0.54 -13.84 5.64
C SER A 31 -0.61 -12.45 6.27
N GLY A 32 -1.40 -12.31 7.33
CA GLY A 32 -1.48 -11.09 8.15
C GLY A 32 -0.25 -10.84 9.03
N ASP A 33 0.81 -11.63 8.88
CA ASP A 33 2.10 -11.38 9.51
C ASP A 33 2.60 -9.96 9.19
N PRO A 34 3.03 -9.17 10.20
CA PRO A 34 3.49 -7.81 9.97
C PRO A 34 4.60 -7.72 8.93
N ASP A 35 5.63 -8.57 9.01
CA ASP A 35 6.78 -8.48 8.10
C ASP A 35 6.33 -8.74 6.66
N ASN A 36 5.46 -9.73 6.44
CA ASN A 36 4.84 -9.96 5.13
C ASN A 36 4.03 -8.75 4.64
N PHE A 37 3.16 -8.19 5.48
CA PHE A 37 2.31 -7.06 5.13
C PHE A 37 3.13 -5.83 4.74
N PHE A 38 4.14 -5.49 5.55
CA PHE A 38 5.02 -4.37 5.28
C PHE A 38 5.86 -4.64 4.03
N GLU A 39 6.49 -5.82 3.87
CA GLU A 39 7.32 -6.13 2.71
C GLU A 39 6.56 -6.00 1.38
N LEU A 40 5.33 -6.52 1.31
CA LEU A 40 4.51 -6.47 0.09
C LEU A 40 4.12 -5.05 -0.32
N LEU A 41 3.87 -4.16 0.65
CA LEU A 41 3.36 -2.81 0.40
C LEU A 41 4.47 -1.75 0.36
N ARG A 42 5.62 -2.02 0.98
CA ARG A 42 6.71 -1.04 1.21
C ARG A 42 7.23 -0.37 -0.05
N ASN A 43 7.34 -1.08 -1.18
CA ASN A 43 7.85 -0.48 -2.41
C ASN A 43 6.79 0.34 -3.19
N GLY A 44 5.54 0.33 -2.73
CA GLY A 44 4.39 1.03 -3.32
C GLY A 44 3.90 0.46 -4.66
N THR A 45 4.54 -0.56 -5.23
CA THR A 45 4.16 -1.07 -6.56
C THR A 45 2.80 -1.76 -6.56
N LEU A 46 2.52 -2.57 -5.54
CA LEU A 46 1.23 -3.25 -5.38
C LEU A 46 0.11 -2.23 -5.12
N LEU A 47 0.38 -1.19 -4.35
CA LEU A 47 -0.54 -0.08 -4.10
C LEU A 47 -0.87 0.67 -5.39
N CYS A 48 0.13 1.00 -6.22
CA CYS A 48 -0.12 1.63 -7.51
C CYS A 48 -0.95 0.76 -8.46
N ARG A 49 -0.72 -0.56 -8.46
CA ARG A 49 -1.53 -1.51 -9.24
C ARG A 49 -2.97 -1.53 -8.76
N LEU A 50 -3.18 -1.59 -7.44
CA LEU A 50 -4.50 -1.49 -6.83
C LEU A 50 -5.23 -0.21 -7.26
N ALA A 51 -4.58 0.96 -7.18
CA ALA A 51 -5.16 2.22 -7.64
C ALA A 51 -5.54 2.17 -9.13
N ASN A 52 -4.67 1.63 -9.98
CA ASN A 52 -4.94 1.49 -11.41
C ASN A 52 -6.06 0.49 -11.73
N THR A 53 -6.25 -0.55 -10.92
CA THR A 53 -7.39 -1.47 -11.09
C THR A 53 -8.70 -0.79 -10.70
N MET A 54 -8.71 -0.03 -9.59
CA MET A 54 -9.90 0.68 -9.13
C MET A 54 -10.30 1.84 -10.06
N LYS A 55 -9.30 2.56 -10.57
CA LYS A 55 -9.48 3.66 -11.52
C LYS A 55 -8.35 3.62 -12.56
N PRO A 56 -8.64 3.06 -13.75
CA PRO A 56 -7.64 2.92 -14.81
C PRO A 56 -6.94 4.24 -15.17
N GLY A 57 -5.60 4.18 -15.25
CA GLY A 57 -4.77 5.31 -15.66
C GLY A 57 -4.49 6.35 -14.57
N THR A 58 -4.83 6.07 -13.30
CA THR A 58 -4.56 7.01 -12.21
C THR A 58 -3.07 7.15 -11.93
N VAL A 59 -2.34 6.02 -11.82
CA VAL A 59 -0.88 6.01 -11.71
C VAL A 59 -0.27 5.74 -13.08
N LYS A 60 0.32 6.78 -13.70
CA LYS A 60 0.86 6.72 -15.06
C LYS A 60 2.12 5.86 -15.19
N LYS A 61 2.96 5.86 -14.15
CA LYS A 61 4.24 5.14 -14.14
C LYS A 61 4.46 4.52 -12.78
N ILE A 62 4.63 3.20 -12.77
CA ILE A 62 5.01 2.45 -11.57
C ILE A 62 6.53 2.24 -11.60
N ASN A 63 7.23 2.74 -10.59
CA ASN A 63 8.68 2.55 -10.49
C ASN A 63 9.00 1.16 -9.92
N THR A 64 9.92 0.43 -10.55
CA THR A 64 10.35 -0.91 -10.10
C THR A 64 11.73 -0.91 -9.43
N SER A 65 12.38 0.26 -9.34
CA SER A 65 13.65 0.42 -8.66
C SER A 65 13.49 0.27 -7.14
N GLN A 66 14.45 -0.38 -6.49
CA GLN A 66 14.52 -0.48 -5.03
C GLN A 66 15.07 0.79 -4.36
N MET A 67 15.44 1.82 -5.14
CA MET A 67 15.91 3.09 -4.59
C MET A 67 14.80 3.75 -3.76
N ALA A 68 15.13 4.16 -2.54
CA ALA A 68 14.16 4.67 -1.56
C ALA A 68 13.23 5.76 -2.12
N PHE A 69 13.77 6.76 -2.82
CA PHE A 69 12.95 7.84 -3.39
C PHE A 69 11.96 7.35 -4.46
N LYS A 70 12.26 6.25 -5.17
CA LYS A 70 11.34 5.65 -6.15
C LYS A 70 10.23 4.85 -5.50
N CYS A 71 10.52 4.14 -4.42
CA CYS A 71 9.49 3.51 -3.60
C CYS A 71 8.55 4.55 -2.98
N MET A 72 9.12 5.63 -2.41
CA MET A 72 8.35 6.74 -1.85
C MET A 72 7.50 7.45 -2.92
N GLU A 73 8.01 7.63 -4.15
CA GLU A 73 7.26 8.18 -5.29
C GLU A 73 6.02 7.32 -5.59
N ASN A 74 6.15 5.99 -5.63
CA ASN A 74 5.00 5.09 -5.82
C ASN A 74 3.96 5.23 -4.69
N ILE A 75 4.40 5.25 -3.43
CA ILE A 75 3.49 5.39 -2.29
C ILE A 75 2.72 6.72 -2.38
N ASN A 76 3.41 7.82 -2.70
CA ASN A 76 2.77 9.13 -2.88
C ASN A 76 1.74 9.11 -4.01
N GLU A 77 2.04 8.50 -5.16
CA GLU A 77 1.09 8.37 -6.28
C GLU A 77 -0.18 7.60 -5.86
N PHE A 78 -0.04 6.54 -5.05
CA PHE A 78 -1.19 5.84 -4.48
C PHE A 78 -2.00 6.73 -3.53
N LEU A 79 -1.35 7.47 -2.63
CA LEU A 79 -2.03 8.36 -1.67
C LEU A 79 -2.80 9.49 -2.38
N GLU A 80 -2.21 10.08 -3.42
CA GLU A 80 -2.91 11.07 -4.26
C GLU A 80 -4.10 10.44 -5.00
N SER A 81 -3.94 9.20 -5.49
CA SER A 81 -5.03 8.44 -6.11
C SER A 81 -6.19 8.22 -5.11
N ALA A 82 -5.88 7.78 -3.89
CA ALA A 82 -6.85 7.56 -2.83
C ALA A 82 -7.61 8.85 -2.47
N ARG A 83 -6.89 9.98 -2.36
CA ARG A 83 -7.51 11.30 -2.13
C ARG A 83 -8.48 11.67 -3.26
N GLN A 84 -8.09 11.46 -4.52
CA GLN A 84 -8.95 11.74 -5.68
C GLN A 84 -10.17 10.80 -5.75
N MET A 85 -10.08 9.61 -5.17
CA MET A 85 -11.21 8.67 -5.03
C MET A 85 -12.12 9.00 -3.84
N GLY A 86 -11.80 10.04 -3.05
CA GLY A 86 -12.66 10.55 -1.97
C GLY A 86 -12.23 10.12 -0.57
N VAL A 87 -11.08 9.48 -0.39
CA VAL A 87 -10.55 9.16 0.94
C VAL A 87 -10.15 10.47 1.64
N PRO A 88 -10.70 10.79 2.83
CA PRO A 88 -10.35 12.00 3.56
C PRO A 88 -8.87 12.02 3.93
N SER A 89 -8.21 13.18 3.86
CA SER A 89 -6.78 13.31 4.17
C SER A 89 -6.41 12.88 5.60
N GLN A 90 -7.36 12.89 6.53
CA GLN A 90 -7.16 12.47 7.92
C GLN A 90 -7.10 10.94 8.07
N GLU A 91 -7.63 10.20 7.11
CA GLU A 91 -7.64 8.72 7.05
C GLU A 91 -6.49 8.19 6.17
N LEU A 92 -5.72 9.07 5.53
CA LEU A 92 -4.54 8.69 4.76
C LEU A 92 -3.32 8.57 5.68
N PHE A 93 -2.55 7.50 5.47
CA PHE A 93 -1.21 7.39 6.05
C PHE A 93 -0.21 8.28 5.30
N GLN A 94 0.94 8.53 5.91
CA GLN A 94 2.06 9.21 5.30
C GLN A 94 3.06 8.20 4.75
N THR A 95 3.79 8.57 3.69
CA THR A 95 4.77 7.68 3.04
C THR A 95 5.82 7.11 4.00
N VAL A 96 6.22 7.88 5.02
CA VAL A 96 7.16 7.43 6.06
C VAL A 96 6.58 6.33 6.97
N ASP A 97 5.27 6.32 7.21
CA ASP A 97 4.58 5.33 8.05
C ASP A 97 4.71 3.91 7.47
N LEU A 98 4.82 3.82 6.14
CA LEU A 98 4.96 2.57 5.41
C LEU A 98 6.41 2.25 5.04
N TRP A 99 7.21 3.26 4.67
CA TRP A 99 8.58 3.04 4.18
C TRP A 99 9.61 2.77 5.28
N GLU A 100 9.54 3.50 6.41
CA GLU A 100 10.55 3.44 7.49
C GLU A 100 10.28 2.33 8.52
N LYS A 101 9.24 1.54 8.29
CA LYS A 101 8.92 0.34 9.08
C LYS A 101 9.95 -0.77 8.88
#